data_AF-A0A8K0CR87-F1
#
_entry.id   AF-A0A8K0CR87-F1
#
_cell.length_a   1.000
_cell.length_b   1.000
_cell.length_c   1.000
_cell.angle_alpha   90.00
_cell.angle_beta   90.00
_cell.angle_gamma   90.00
#
_symmetry.space_group_name_H-M   'P 1'
#
loop_
_entity.id
_entity.type
_entity.pdbx_description
1 polymer ?
#
loop_
_entity_poly.entity_id
_entity_poly.type
_entity_poly.pdbx_seq_one_letter_code
_entity_poly.pdbx_strand_id
1 'polypeptide(L)'
;MSEEFIREYQAYWPIISERQTLSEGFIREFQHSVYWSSISKNQILSEDFIREFQRKVYWTEISKYQKLSELFILEFQDKVDWKEISKYQDLSEEFIKEFKDYLNWHLISNCQRLSEEFIIEFKDKVDWIDIFRSQNLSEEFIERFKSHNRVSKTDFCTNRQRFISEFSTQFKNSLSRSDLLFIRRNQNLPKRLLIMHQYDLNWRDISNSLKLSEGCIIEFKNRVDWVEILKYQRLSRAFIRKFRAAAPTNSSVE
;
A
#
# COMPACT_ATOMS: atom_id res chain seq x y z
N MET A 1 -7.22 -24.28 15.62
CA MET A 1 -8.22 -25.29 16.00
C MET A 1 -8.87 -25.76 14.72
N SER A 2 -9.05 -27.06 14.50
CA SER A 2 -9.67 -27.53 13.25
C SER A 2 -11.19 -27.33 13.30
N GLU A 3 -11.82 -27.29 12.12
CA GLU A 3 -13.28 -27.17 12.02
C GLU A 3 -14.00 -28.40 12.61
N GLU A 4 -13.40 -29.59 12.49
CA GLU A 4 -13.90 -30.83 13.11
C GLU A 4 -13.95 -30.71 14.63
N PHE A 5 -12.89 -30.16 15.23
CA PHE A 5 -12.86 -29.91 16.67
C PHE A 5 -13.93 -28.91 17.11
N ILE A 6 -14.17 -27.85 16.32
CA ILE A 6 -15.21 -26.87 16.64
C ILE A 6 -16.61 -27.51 16.60
N ARG A 7 -16.86 -28.41 15.64
CA ARG A 7 -18.13 -29.14 15.53
C ARG A 7 -18.40 -30.01 16.76
N GLU A 8 -17.37 -30.67 17.25
CA GLU A 8 -17.49 -31.63 18.35
C GLU A 8 -17.65 -30.95 19.71
N TYR A 9 -16.95 -29.85 19.95
CA TYR A 9 -16.85 -29.26 21.29
C TYR A 9 -17.65 -27.96 21.50
N GLN A 10 -18.46 -27.53 20.52
CA GLN A 10 -19.36 -26.36 20.59
C GLN A 10 -18.71 -25.12 21.22
N ALA A 11 -17.57 -24.72 20.68
CA ALA A 11 -16.78 -23.63 21.22
C ALA A 11 -17.47 -22.24 21.11
N TYR A 12 -16.94 -21.27 21.87
CA TYR A 12 -17.47 -19.90 21.95
C TYR A 12 -17.33 -19.15 20.60
N TRP A 13 -18.46 -18.99 19.90
CA TRP A 13 -18.54 -18.43 18.54
C TRP A 13 -17.87 -17.08 18.30
N PRO A 14 -17.89 -16.11 19.24
CA PRO A 14 -17.16 -14.85 19.05
C PRO A 14 -15.66 -15.06 18.83
N ILE A 15 -15.02 -15.88 19.68
CA ILE A 15 -13.58 -16.17 19.59
C ILE A 15 -13.27 -16.94 18.30
N ILE A 16 -14.13 -17.90 17.94
CA ILE A 16 -13.96 -18.67 16.71
C ILE A 16 -14.00 -17.74 15.49
N SER A 17 -15.05 -16.91 15.40
CA SER A 17 -15.26 -16.02 14.25
C SER A 17 -14.16 -14.96 14.13
N GLU A 18 -13.61 -14.52 15.27
CA GLU A 18 -12.54 -13.52 15.30
C GLU A 18 -11.16 -14.10 15.00
N ARG A 19 -10.84 -15.30 15.52
CA ARG A 19 -9.46 -15.78 15.61
C ARG A 19 -9.13 -16.98 14.75
N GLN A 20 -10.13 -17.72 14.26
CA GLN A 20 -9.87 -18.88 13.41
C GLN A 20 -10.03 -18.52 11.94
N THR A 21 -9.24 -19.17 11.09
CA THR A 21 -9.48 -19.18 9.64
C THR A 21 -10.54 -20.23 9.35
N LEU A 22 -11.69 -19.81 8.83
CA LEU A 22 -12.83 -20.67 8.56
C LEU A 22 -13.07 -20.77 7.05
N SER A 23 -13.39 -21.96 6.58
CA SER A 23 -13.83 -22.19 5.21
C SER A 23 -15.23 -21.62 5.02
N GLU A 24 -15.52 -21.17 3.81
CA GLU A 24 -16.86 -20.70 3.47
C GLU A 24 -17.93 -21.79 3.67
N GLY A 25 -17.60 -23.06 3.39
CA GLY A 25 -18.51 -24.18 3.62
C GLY A 25 -18.91 -24.30 5.09
N PHE A 26 -17.93 -24.14 6.00
CA PHE A 26 -18.20 -24.12 7.43
C PHE A 26 -19.05 -22.91 7.85
N ILE A 27 -18.75 -21.73 7.31
CA ILE A 27 -19.51 -20.52 7.61
C ILE A 27 -20.97 -20.65 7.12
N ARG A 28 -21.21 -21.28 5.96
CA ARG A 28 -22.56 -21.58 5.45
C ARG A 28 -23.34 -22.45 6.42
N GLU A 29 -22.70 -23.49 6.94
CA GLU A 29 -23.32 -24.41 7.88
C GLU A 29 -23.68 -23.73 9.21
N PHE A 30 -22.78 -22.90 9.73
CA PHE A 30 -22.96 -22.22 11.02
C PHE A 30 -23.38 -20.75 10.90
N GLN A 31 -24.06 -20.40 9.80
CA GLN A 31 -24.42 -19.02 9.44
C GLN A 31 -25.31 -18.26 10.46
N HIS A 32 -25.91 -18.98 11.41
CA HIS A 32 -26.74 -18.43 12.49
C HIS A 32 -25.98 -18.25 13.81
N SER A 33 -24.77 -18.78 13.90
CA SER A 33 -23.94 -18.78 15.11
C SER A 33 -22.71 -17.89 14.98
N VAL A 34 -22.13 -17.82 13.77
CA VAL A 34 -20.96 -16.99 13.49
C VAL A 34 -21.25 -15.49 13.64
N TYR A 35 -20.22 -14.75 14.02
CA TYR A 35 -20.29 -13.30 14.15
C TYR A 35 -19.93 -12.64 12.82
N TRP A 36 -20.94 -12.19 12.09
CA TRP A 36 -20.80 -11.69 10.72
C TRP A 36 -19.88 -10.49 10.57
N SER A 37 -19.75 -9.64 11.59
CA SER A 37 -18.77 -8.55 11.60
C SER A 37 -17.34 -9.10 11.56
N SER A 38 -17.02 -10.08 12.43
CA SER A 38 -15.73 -10.76 12.45
C SER A 38 -15.48 -11.56 11.17
N ILE A 39 -16.51 -12.23 10.64
CA ILE A 39 -16.41 -12.96 9.36
C ILE A 39 -16.06 -12.01 8.22
N SER A 40 -16.78 -10.90 8.09
CA SER A 40 -16.60 -9.92 7.00
C SER A 40 -15.21 -9.26 7.04
N LYS A 41 -14.63 -9.12 8.23
CA LYS A 41 -13.35 -8.47 8.45
C LYS A 41 -12.14 -9.39 8.33
N ASN A 42 -12.20 -10.55 8.99
CA ASN A 42 -11.03 -11.38 9.27
C ASN A 42 -10.88 -12.57 8.31
N GLN A 43 -11.94 -12.97 7.62
CA GLN A 43 -11.90 -14.09 6.68
C GLN A 43 -11.57 -13.62 5.26
N ILE A 44 -11.08 -14.53 4.42
CA ILE A 44 -10.95 -14.31 2.99
C ILE A 44 -12.23 -14.85 2.35
N LEU A 45 -13.08 -13.95 1.86
CA LEU A 45 -14.38 -14.29 1.29
C LEU A 45 -14.36 -14.11 -0.23
N SER A 46 -14.90 -15.07 -0.96
CA SER A 46 -15.16 -14.94 -2.39
C SER A 46 -16.34 -14.02 -2.64
N GLU A 47 -16.36 -13.37 -3.80
CA GLU A 47 -17.48 -12.53 -4.22
C GLU A 47 -18.80 -13.31 -4.27
N ASP A 48 -18.78 -14.57 -4.71
CA ASP A 48 -19.99 -15.42 -4.75
C ASP A 48 -20.56 -15.69 -3.37
N PHE A 49 -19.69 -15.91 -2.38
CA PHE A 49 -20.12 -16.02 -0.99
C PHE A 49 -20.71 -14.71 -0.47
N ILE A 50 -20.10 -13.57 -0.82
CA ILE A 50 -20.62 -12.25 -0.41
C ILE A 50 -21.97 -11.99 -1.09
N ARG A 51 -22.17 -12.38 -2.36
CA ARG A 51 -23.47 -12.32 -3.06
C ARG A 51 -24.53 -13.14 -2.34
N GLU A 52 -24.19 -14.37 -1.97
CA GLU A 52 -25.07 -15.30 -1.25
C GLU A 52 -25.51 -14.71 0.09
N PHE A 53 -24.59 -14.10 0.85
CA PHE A 53 -24.84 -13.56 2.18
C PHE A 53 -24.91 -12.03 2.25
N GLN A 54 -25.28 -11.36 1.16
CA GLN A 54 -25.28 -9.90 1.00
C GLN A 54 -26.13 -9.12 2.02
N ARG A 55 -27.05 -9.80 2.73
CA ARG A 55 -27.89 -9.23 3.80
C ARG A 55 -27.30 -9.39 5.21
N LYS A 56 -26.27 -10.22 5.37
CA LYS A 56 -25.65 -10.54 6.66
C LYS A 56 -24.25 -9.95 6.80
N VAL A 57 -23.51 -9.86 5.70
CA VAL A 57 -22.16 -9.27 5.69
C VAL A 57 -22.18 -7.78 6.07
N TYR A 58 -21.08 -7.32 6.64
CA TYR A 58 -20.89 -5.93 7.02
C TYR A 58 -20.16 -5.20 5.89
N TRP A 59 -20.90 -4.38 5.14
CA TRP A 59 -20.41 -3.80 3.88
C TRP A 59 -19.19 -2.88 4.03
N THR A 60 -19.08 -2.14 5.13
CA THR A 60 -17.86 -1.35 5.43
C THR A 60 -16.64 -2.25 5.62
N GLU A 61 -16.78 -3.38 6.31
CA GLU A 61 -15.69 -4.35 6.49
C GLU A 61 -15.36 -5.05 5.17
N ILE A 62 -16.38 -5.41 4.37
CA ILE A 62 -16.21 -5.98 3.04
C ILE A 62 -15.43 -5.02 2.12
N SER A 63 -15.85 -3.75 2.07
CA SER A 63 -15.24 -2.72 1.22
C SER A 63 -13.77 -2.42 1.58
N LYS A 64 -13.40 -2.66 2.84
CA LYS A 64 -12.07 -2.37 3.37
C LYS A 64 -11.10 -3.53 3.29
N TYR A 65 -11.55 -4.72 3.68
CA TYR A 65 -10.66 -5.86 3.93
C TYR A 65 -10.71 -6.91 2.84
N GLN A 66 -11.79 -6.99 2.07
CA GLN A 66 -11.90 -7.93 0.96
C GLN A 66 -11.33 -7.32 -0.31
N LYS A 67 -10.82 -8.18 -1.19
CA LYS A 67 -10.42 -7.77 -2.53
C LYS A 67 -11.63 -7.89 -3.45
N LEU A 68 -12.12 -6.75 -3.92
CA LEU A 68 -13.32 -6.69 -4.76
C LEU A 68 -12.93 -6.33 -6.20
N SER A 69 -13.58 -6.96 -7.16
CA SER A 69 -13.52 -6.55 -8.56
C SER A 69 -14.41 -5.33 -8.79
N GLU A 70 -14.06 -4.52 -9.79
CA GLU A 70 -14.86 -3.35 -10.17
C GLU A 70 -16.29 -3.73 -10.60
N LEU A 71 -16.46 -4.88 -11.25
CA LEU A 71 -17.78 -5.40 -11.61
C LEU A 71 -18.63 -5.73 -10.38
N PHE A 72 -18.01 -6.27 -9.33
CA PHE A 72 -18.70 -6.52 -8.06
C PHE A 72 -19.06 -5.21 -7.35
N ILE A 73 -18.16 -4.23 -7.35
CA ILE A 73 -18.42 -2.91 -6.76
C ILE A 73 -19.58 -2.23 -7.50
N LEU A 74 -19.63 -2.32 -8.83
CA LEU A 74 -20.73 -1.84 -9.65
C LEU A 74 -22.06 -2.53 -9.31
N GLU A 75 -22.04 -3.87 -9.19
CA GLU A 75 -23.21 -4.67 -8.82
C GLU A 75 -23.81 -4.25 -7.46
N PHE A 76 -22.95 -3.87 -6.50
CA PHE A 76 -23.35 -3.49 -5.14
C PHE A 76 -23.07 -2.02 -4.79
N GLN A 77 -23.11 -1.13 -5.77
CA GLN A 77 -22.79 0.29 -5.63
C GLN A 77 -23.57 1.02 -4.53
N ASP A 78 -24.81 0.59 -4.26
CA ASP A 78 -25.68 1.16 -3.23
C ASP A 78 -25.37 0.65 -1.80
N LYS A 79 -24.47 -0.32 -1.67
CA LYS A 79 -24.16 -0.98 -0.40
C LYS A 79 -22.72 -0.80 0.04
N VAL A 80 -21.78 -0.75 -0.91
CA VAL A 80 -20.37 -0.58 -0.61
C VAL A 80 -20.11 0.76 0.08
N ASP A 81 -19.08 0.80 0.92
CA ASP A 81 -18.62 2.03 1.53
C ASP A 81 -17.61 2.72 0.59
N TRP A 82 -18.06 3.73 -0.14
CA TRP A 82 -17.26 4.45 -1.12
C TRP A 82 -15.97 5.06 -0.57
N LYS A 83 -15.93 5.41 0.72
CA LYS A 83 -14.72 5.93 1.36
C LYS A 83 -13.69 4.83 1.53
N GLU A 84 -14.12 3.66 1.98
CA GLU A 84 -13.24 2.49 2.11
C GLU A 84 -12.81 1.97 0.72
N ILE A 85 -13.72 1.95 -0.26
CA ILE A 85 -13.41 1.63 -1.67
C ILE A 85 -12.31 2.54 -2.21
N SER A 86 -12.47 3.86 -2.04
CA SER A 86 -11.49 4.87 -2.53
C SER A 86 -10.09 4.66 -1.96
N LYS A 87 -9.97 4.11 -0.75
CA LYS A 87 -8.71 3.98 -0.02
C LYS A 87 -8.04 2.62 -0.20
N TYR A 88 -8.82 1.54 -0.18
CA TYR A 88 -8.29 0.18 -0.02
C TYR A 88 -8.37 -0.67 -1.29
N GLN A 89 -9.25 -0.34 -2.23
CA GLN A 89 -9.35 -1.07 -3.50
C GLN A 89 -8.37 -0.51 -4.53
N ASP A 90 -7.93 -1.37 -5.45
CA ASP A 90 -7.10 -1.01 -6.61
C ASP A 90 -8.04 -0.66 -7.76
N LEU A 91 -8.25 0.64 -7.99
CA LEU A 91 -9.23 1.15 -8.95
C LEU A 91 -8.53 1.58 -10.24
N SER A 92 -9.10 1.19 -11.38
CA SER A 92 -8.71 1.70 -12.70
C SER A 92 -9.15 3.16 -12.87
N GLU A 93 -8.43 3.87 -13.73
CA GLU A 93 -8.76 5.26 -14.04
C GLU A 93 -10.12 5.38 -14.74
N GLU A 94 -10.49 4.40 -15.55
CA GLU A 94 -11.80 4.29 -16.19
C GLU A 94 -12.91 4.19 -15.14
N PHE A 95 -12.74 3.35 -14.12
CA PHE A 95 -13.69 3.24 -13.02
C PHE A 95 -13.78 4.52 -12.21
N ILE A 96 -12.64 5.17 -11.90
CA ILE A 96 -12.63 6.44 -11.18
C ILE A 96 -13.35 7.53 -11.97
N LYS A 97 -13.20 7.56 -13.30
CA LYS A 97 -13.92 8.49 -14.19
C LYS A 97 -15.44 8.30 -14.11
N GLU A 98 -15.88 7.05 -14.15
CA GLU A 98 -17.30 6.69 -14.11
C GLU A 98 -17.92 7.06 -12.75
N PHE A 99 -17.23 6.77 -11.65
CA PHE A 99 -17.72 6.96 -10.27
C PHE A 99 -17.18 8.21 -9.56
N LYS A 100 -16.71 9.19 -10.33
CA LYS A 100 -16.05 10.42 -9.83
C LYS A 100 -16.81 11.22 -8.78
N ASP A 101 -18.13 11.09 -8.70
CA ASP A 101 -18.96 11.85 -7.77
C ASP A 101 -19.27 11.09 -6.47
N TYR A 102 -18.97 9.79 -6.43
CA TYR A 102 -19.07 8.95 -5.24
C TYR A 102 -17.74 8.83 -4.49
N LEU A 103 -16.63 8.90 -5.23
CA LEU A 103 -15.29 8.67 -4.69
C LEU A 103 -14.76 9.87 -3.90
N ASN A 104 -13.96 9.56 -2.87
CA ASN A 104 -13.30 10.57 -2.06
C ASN A 104 -11.98 10.97 -2.72
N TRP A 105 -11.94 12.15 -3.34
CA TRP A 105 -10.79 12.62 -4.10
C TRP A 105 -9.49 12.79 -3.32
N HIS A 106 -9.56 13.11 -2.02
CA HIS A 106 -8.38 13.16 -1.17
C HIS A 106 -7.78 11.76 -1.01
N LEU A 107 -8.62 10.75 -0.76
CA LEU A 107 -8.18 9.34 -0.68
C LEU A 107 -7.71 8.80 -2.03
N ILE A 108 -8.40 9.16 -3.13
CA ILE A 108 -7.96 8.80 -4.49
C ILE A 108 -6.55 9.36 -4.76
N SER A 109 -6.33 10.64 -4.48
CA SER A 109 -5.03 11.30 -4.69
C SER A 109 -3.91 10.68 -3.85
N ASN A 110 -4.22 10.28 -2.62
CA ASN A 110 -3.24 9.74 -1.68
C ASN A 110 -2.92 8.25 -1.91
N CYS A 111 -3.93 7.45 -2.25
CA CYS A 111 -3.85 5.98 -2.20
C CYS A 111 -3.83 5.32 -3.58
N GLN A 112 -4.44 5.92 -4.61
CA GLN A 112 -4.51 5.32 -5.95
C GLN A 112 -3.27 5.64 -6.77
N ARG A 113 -3.01 4.84 -7.79
CA ARG A 113 -1.96 5.12 -8.78
C ARG A 113 -2.60 5.84 -9.96
N LEU A 114 -2.19 7.09 -10.19
CA LEU A 114 -2.75 7.93 -11.24
C LEU A 114 -1.67 8.30 -12.25
N SER A 115 -2.05 8.32 -13.53
CA SER A 115 -1.27 8.82 -14.64
C SER A 115 -1.27 10.36 -14.64
N GLU A 116 -0.24 10.94 -15.25
CA GLU A 116 -0.15 12.40 -15.38
C GLU A 116 -1.31 12.95 -16.21
N GLU A 117 -1.68 12.22 -17.26
CA GLU A 117 -2.82 12.55 -18.12
C GLU A 117 -4.12 12.61 -17.32
N PHE A 118 -4.36 11.63 -16.45
CA PHE A 118 -5.52 11.60 -15.57
C PHE A 118 -5.53 12.76 -14.58
N ILE A 119 -4.39 13.03 -13.94
CA ILE A 119 -4.27 14.12 -12.97
C ILE A 119 -4.56 15.47 -13.65
N ILE A 120 -4.11 15.66 -14.89
CA ILE A 120 -4.42 16.87 -15.67
C ILE A 120 -5.91 16.99 -15.97
N GLU A 121 -6.55 15.88 -16.35
CA GLU A 121 -7.98 15.82 -16.63
C GLU A 121 -8.81 16.20 -15.40
N PHE A 122 -8.41 15.72 -14.21
CA PHE A 122 -9.11 15.96 -12.93
C PHE A 122 -8.42 16.96 -12.01
N LYS A 123 -7.64 17.89 -12.57
CA LYS A 123 -6.82 18.87 -11.85
C LYS A 123 -7.56 19.70 -10.79
N ASP A 124 -8.87 19.90 -10.97
CA ASP A 124 -9.72 20.70 -10.09
C ASP A 124 -10.35 19.87 -8.96
N LYS A 125 -10.26 18.55 -9.03
CA LYS A 125 -10.77 17.62 -8.01
C LYS A 125 -9.66 16.99 -7.15
N VAL A 126 -8.49 16.72 -7.74
CA VAL A 126 -7.37 16.08 -7.04
C VAL A 126 -6.79 16.96 -5.92
N ASP A 127 -6.31 16.31 -4.87
CA ASP A 127 -5.53 16.97 -3.82
C ASP A 127 -4.07 17.06 -4.25
N TRP A 128 -3.65 18.25 -4.68
CA TRP A 128 -2.30 18.49 -5.18
C TRP A 128 -1.20 18.17 -4.16
N ILE A 129 -1.45 18.38 -2.87
CA ILE A 129 -0.46 18.09 -1.83
C ILE A 129 -0.23 16.58 -1.77
N ASP A 130 -1.31 15.80 -1.80
CA ASP A 130 -1.20 14.35 -1.85
C ASP A 130 -0.59 13.85 -3.16
N ILE A 131 -1.01 14.39 -4.31
CA ILE A 131 -0.45 14.02 -5.62
C ILE A 131 1.08 14.17 -5.63
N PHE A 132 1.63 15.29 -5.14
CA PHE A 132 3.08 15.48 -5.09
C PHE A 132 3.79 14.59 -4.06
N ARG A 133 3.08 14.10 -3.04
CA ARG A 133 3.64 13.24 -1.99
C ARG A 133 3.55 11.75 -2.33
N SER A 134 2.51 11.32 -3.04
CA SER A 134 2.17 9.91 -3.27
C SER A 134 2.51 9.42 -4.68
N GLN A 135 2.42 10.29 -5.69
CA GLN A 135 2.57 9.89 -7.09
C GLN A 135 4.03 9.97 -7.56
N ASN A 136 4.37 9.12 -8.53
CA ASN A 136 5.66 9.17 -9.21
C ASN A 136 5.55 9.97 -10.51
N LEU A 137 5.74 11.29 -10.41
CA LEU A 137 5.59 12.27 -11.48
C LEU A 137 6.91 12.60 -12.16
N SER A 138 6.84 12.99 -13.42
CA SER A 138 7.94 13.47 -14.26
C SER A 138 8.39 14.87 -13.81
N GLU A 139 9.65 15.19 -14.06
CA GLU A 139 10.19 16.52 -13.75
C GLU A 139 9.45 17.61 -14.52
N GLU A 140 9.09 17.37 -15.79
CA GLU A 140 8.33 18.30 -16.62
C GLU A 140 6.96 18.59 -15.99
N PHE A 141 6.26 17.55 -15.51
CA PHE A 141 4.98 17.71 -14.85
C PHE A 141 5.08 18.55 -13.58
N ILE A 142 6.06 18.24 -12.73
CA ILE A 142 6.28 18.97 -11.48
C ILE A 142 6.60 20.44 -11.78
N GLU A 143 7.49 20.70 -12.74
CA GLU A 143 7.87 22.06 -13.16
C GLU A 143 6.68 22.86 -13.70
N ARG A 144 5.78 22.21 -14.44
CA ARG A 144 4.57 22.82 -14.99
C ARG A 144 3.57 23.22 -13.90
N PHE A 145 3.38 22.36 -12.89
CA PHE A 145 2.32 22.52 -11.89
C PHE A 145 2.80 23.07 -10.54
N LYS A 146 4.11 23.26 -10.33
CA LYS A 146 4.63 23.82 -9.07
C LYS A 146 4.21 25.28 -8.80
N SER A 147 4.08 26.08 -9.86
CA SER A 147 3.79 27.52 -9.78
C SER A 147 2.31 27.82 -9.57
N HIS A 148 1.43 26.93 -10.04
CA HIS A 148 -0.01 27.15 -10.07
C HIS A 148 -0.70 26.94 -8.71
N ASN A 149 -0.12 26.11 -7.84
CA ASN A 149 -0.83 25.64 -6.64
C ASN A 149 -0.49 26.39 -5.34
N ARG A 150 0.34 27.45 -5.37
CA ARG A 150 0.82 28.19 -4.16
C ARG A 150 1.35 27.26 -3.05
N VAL A 151 1.78 26.07 -3.41
CA VAL A 151 2.43 25.11 -2.52
C VAL A 151 3.84 25.66 -2.26
N SER A 152 4.29 25.73 -1.01
CA SER A 152 5.55 26.39 -0.68
C SER A 152 6.74 25.58 -1.24
N LYS A 153 7.89 26.22 -1.52
CA LYS A 153 9.13 25.52 -1.90
C LYS A 153 9.51 24.39 -0.92
N THR A 154 9.09 24.51 0.34
CA THR A 154 9.28 23.54 1.42
C THR A 154 8.31 22.36 1.38
N ASP A 155 7.18 22.48 0.69
CA ASP A 155 6.20 21.40 0.48
C ASP A 155 6.52 20.55 -0.77
N PHE A 156 7.32 21.09 -1.70
CA PHE A 156 7.81 20.39 -2.91
C PHE A 156 8.99 19.46 -2.69
N CYS A 157 9.59 19.49 -1.50
CA CYS A 157 10.62 18.52 -1.18
C CYS A 157 9.95 17.16 -1.03
N THR A 158 9.91 16.38 -2.12
CA THR A 158 9.63 14.94 -2.01
C THR A 158 10.53 14.39 -0.90
N ASN A 159 10.00 13.50 -0.04
CA ASN A 159 10.79 12.87 1.03
C ASN A 159 12.14 12.37 0.48
N ARG A 160 12.12 11.90 -0.77
CA ARG A 160 13.27 11.54 -1.58
C ARG A 160 14.27 12.67 -1.86
N GLN A 161 13.84 13.83 -2.36
CA GLN A 161 14.74 14.96 -2.61
C GLN A 161 15.29 15.57 -1.31
N ARG A 162 14.46 15.62 -0.26
CA ARG A 162 14.89 16.02 1.08
C ARG A 162 15.95 15.07 1.63
N PHE A 163 15.67 13.77 1.60
CA PHE A 163 16.60 12.72 1.99
C PHE A 163 17.91 12.80 1.20
N ILE A 164 17.84 12.95 -0.13
CA ILE A 164 19.04 13.06 -0.97
C ILE A 164 19.85 14.32 -0.63
N SER A 165 19.19 15.45 -0.34
CA SER A 165 19.85 16.69 0.06
C SER A 165 20.49 16.60 1.44
N GLU A 166 19.77 16.04 2.42
CA GLU A 166 20.25 15.81 3.79
C GLU A 166 21.42 14.82 3.77
N PHE A 167 21.28 13.69 3.08
CA PHE A 167 22.35 12.71 2.85
C PHE A 167 23.56 13.35 2.18
N SER A 168 23.36 14.14 1.12
CA SER A 168 24.45 14.79 0.39
C SER A 168 25.20 15.81 1.25
N THR A 169 24.50 16.42 2.21
CA THR A 169 25.08 17.37 3.17
C THR A 169 25.84 16.62 4.27
N GLN A 170 25.24 15.58 4.85
CA GLN A 170 25.83 14.75 5.90
C GLN A 170 27.13 14.08 5.44
N PHE A 171 27.16 13.57 4.21
CA PHE A 171 28.31 12.83 3.66
C PHE A 171 29.13 13.65 2.65
N LYS A 172 29.02 14.98 2.65
CA LYS A 172 29.64 15.88 1.67
C LYS A 172 31.14 15.64 1.45
N ASN A 173 31.88 15.27 2.50
CA ASN A 173 33.33 15.03 2.45
C ASN A 173 33.70 13.63 1.93
N SER A 174 32.74 12.71 1.87
CA SER A 174 32.92 11.33 1.40
C SER A 174 32.40 11.12 -0.03
N LEU A 175 31.67 12.11 -0.57
CA LEU A 175 31.10 12.08 -1.91
C LEU A 175 32.10 12.55 -2.96
N SER A 176 32.36 11.72 -3.95
CA SER A 176 33.13 12.14 -5.12
C SER A 176 32.28 13.02 -6.04
N ARG A 177 32.94 13.77 -6.93
CA ARG A 177 32.26 14.51 -8.00
C ARG A 177 31.43 13.60 -8.91
N SER A 178 31.86 12.34 -9.09
CA SER A 178 31.10 11.33 -9.82
C SER A 178 29.88 10.81 -9.06
N ASP A 179 29.91 10.73 -7.72
CA ASP A 179 28.73 10.40 -6.91
C ASP A 179 27.68 11.49 -6.99
N LEU A 180 28.10 12.75 -6.86
CA LEU A 180 27.20 13.88 -6.96
C LEU A 180 26.51 13.92 -8.33
N LEU A 181 27.25 13.64 -9.41
CA LEU A 181 26.68 13.52 -10.75
C LEU A 181 25.75 12.30 -10.88
N PHE A 182 26.08 11.17 -10.25
CA PHE A 182 25.25 9.97 -10.26
C PHE A 182 23.94 10.18 -9.51
N ILE A 183 24.02 10.76 -8.30
CA ILE A 183 22.86 11.10 -7.46
C ILE A 183 21.97 12.10 -8.20
N ARG A 184 22.56 13.12 -8.82
CA ARG A 184 21.84 14.13 -9.60
C ARG A 184 21.17 13.57 -10.87
N ARG A 185 21.76 12.56 -11.51
CA ARG A 185 21.24 11.94 -12.74
C ARG A 185 20.24 10.80 -12.50
N ASN A 186 20.43 10.02 -11.45
CA ASN A 186 19.68 8.78 -11.23
C ASN A 186 18.70 8.85 -10.05
N GLN A 187 18.71 9.96 -9.29
CA GLN A 187 17.87 10.18 -8.09
C GLN A 187 17.88 8.97 -7.13
N ASN A 188 19.03 8.30 -7.01
CA ASN A 188 19.27 7.14 -6.16
C ASN A 188 20.71 7.16 -5.64
N LEU A 189 20.96 6.41 -4.55
CA LEU A 189 22.30 6.33 -3.97
C LEU A 189 23.16 5.28 -4.70
N PRO A 190 24.41 5.61 -5.04
CA PRO A 190 25.40 4.64 -5.48
C PRO A 190 25.52 3.49 -4.47
N LYS A 191 25.46 2.25 -4.95
CA LYS A 191 25.60 1.04 -4.11
C LYS A 191 26.84 1.08 -3.22
N ARG A 192 27.96 1.60 -3.73
CA ARG A 192 29.21 1.75 -2.97
C ARG A 192 29.06 2.61 -1.72
N LEU A 193 28.20 3.63 -1.74
CA LEU A 193 27.97 4.51 -0.60
C LEU A 193 27.08 3.85 0.45
N LEU A 194 26.09 3.06 0.00
CA LEU A 194 25.29 2.21 0.89
C LEU A 194 26.18 1.23 1.66
N ILE A 195 27.19 0.66 1.01
CA ILE A 195 28.17 -0.24 1.64
C ILE A 195 29.09 0.54 2.59
N MET A 196 29.65 1.67 2.12
CA MET A 196 30.64 2.45 2.84
C MET A 196 30.11 3.05 4.14
N HIS A 197 28.86 3.53 4.13
CA HIS A 197 28.23 4.17 5.28
C HIS A 197 27.16 3.32 5.95
N GLN A 198 27.10 2.00 5.68
CA GLN A 198 26.00 1.13 6.12
C GLN A 198 25.62 1.19 7.61
N TYR A 199 26.53 1.63 8.48
CA TYR A 199 26.33 1.78 9.93
C TYR A 199 25.85 3.18 10.35
N ASP A 200 26.06 4.18 9.50
CA ASP A 200 25.68 5.59 9.73
C ASP A 200 24.35 5.95 9.05
N LEU A 201 23.77 5.00 8.31
CA LEU A 201 22.56 5.22 7.53
C LEU A 201 21.29 4.88 8.31
N ASN A 202 20.31 5.79 8.27
CA ASN A 202 18.96 5.49 8.69
C ASN A 202 18.25 4.67 7.60
N TRP A 203 18.28 3.35 7.75
CA TRP A 203 17.71 2.42 6.78
C TRP A 203 16.19 2.50 6.66
N ARG A 204 15.49 3.02 7.69
CA ARG A 204 14.06 3.28 7.62
C ARG A 204 13.76 4.41 6.64
N ASP A 205 14.50 5.51 6.75
CA ASP A 205 14.35 6.65 5.84
C ASP A 205 14.74 6.28 4.40
N ILE A 206 15.76 5.44 4.24
CA ILE A 206 16.17 4.89 2.93
C ILE A 206 15.05 4.03 2.33
N SER A 207 14.47 3.11 3.10
CA SER A 207 13.40 2.22 2.63
C SER A 207 12.15 2.98 2.18
N ASN A 208 11.83 4.10 2.85
CA ASN A 208 10.69 4.95 2.51
C ASN A 208 11.01 5.91 1.34
N SER A 209 12.25 6.41 1.27
CA SER A 209 12.59 7.53 0.39
C SER A 209 13.25 7.12 -0.94
N LEU A 210 13.86 5.94 -1.05
CA LEU A 210 14.61 5.52 -2.24
C LEU A 210 14.06 4.24 -2.86
N LYS A 211 14.09 4.17 -4.21
CA LYS A 211 13.82 2.93 -4.93
C LYS A 211 15.01 1.98 -4.82
N LEU A 212 14.87 0.90 -4.05
CA LEU A 212 15.93 -0.09 -3.89
C LEU A 212 15.80 -1.21 -4.93
N SER A 213 16.93 -1.63 -5.52
CA SER A 213 16.93 -2.79 -6.40
C SER A 213 16.78 -4.08 -5.58
N GLU A 214 16.21 -5.12 -6.20
CA GLU A 214 16.08 -6.45 -5.59
C GLU A 214 17.43 -6.98 -5.05
N GLY A 215 18.53 -6.74 -5.77
CA GLY A 215 19.88 -7.08 -5.32
C GLY A 215 20.34 -6.28 -4.09
N CYS A 216 20.00 -4.99 -4.00
CA CYS A 216 20.31 -4.16 -2.84
C CYS A 216 19.52 -4.62 -1.60
N ILE A 217 18.25 -4.98 -1.79
CA ILE A 217 17.38 -5.49 -0.73
C ILE A 217 17.87 -6.83 -0.17
N ILE A 218 18.33 -7.74 -1.04
CA ILE A 218 18.93 -9.01 -0.62
C ILE A 218 20.19 -8.77 0.23
N GLU A 219 21.04 -7.86 -0.22
CA GLU A 219 22.34 -7.59 0.41
C GLU A 219 22.21 -6.93 1.79
N PHE A 220 21.25 -6.01 1.94
CA PHE A 220 20.99 -5.29 3.19
C PHE A 220 19.76 -5.81 3.94
N LYS A 221 19.39 -7.08 3.73
CA LYS A 221 18.15 -7.69 4.23
C LYS A 221 17.94 -7.56 5.75
N ASN A 222 19.01 -7.50 6.53
CA ASN A 222 18.91 -7.42 7.99
C ASN A 222 18.83 -5.96 8.51
N ARG A 223 18.91 -4.97 7.62
CA ARG A 223 18.95 -3.54 7.99
C ARG A 223 17.78 -2.75 7.42
N VAL A 224 17.25 -3.14 6.26
CA VAL A 224 16.10 -2.48 5.63
C VAL A 224 14.83 -2.64 6.46
N ASP A 225 14.03 -1.58 6.57
CA ASP A 225 12.71 -1.65 7.20
C ASP A 225 11.72 -2.35 6.26
N TRP A 226 11.40 -3.61 6.56
CA TRP A 226 10.54 -4.44 5.71
C TRP A 226 9.10 -3.97 5.61
N VAL A 227 8.59 -3.30 6.64
CA VAL A 227 7.22 -2.75 6.63
C VAL A 227 7.14 -1.66 5.57
N GLU A 228 8.15 -0.81 5.50
CA GLU A 228 8.25 0.26 4.52
C GLU A 228 8.56 -0.30 3.11
N ILE A 229 9.43 -1.30 2.99
CA ILE A 229 9.75 -1.94 1.70
C ILE A 229 8.50 -2.54 1.04
N LEU A 230 7.68 -3.28 1.80
CA LEU A 230 6.49 -3.94 1.26
C LEU A 230 5.38 -2.94 0.91
N LYS A 231 5.35 -1.78 1.56
CA LYS A 231 4.34 -0.74 1.35
C LYS A 231 4.68 0.18 0.18
N TYR A 232 5.97 0.50 -0.02
CA TYR A 232 6.39 1.56 -0.95
C TYR A 232 7.30 1.10 -2.10
N GLN A 233 7.88 -0.12 -2.05
CA GLN A 233 8.79 -0.60 -3.09
C GLN A 233 8.10 -1.57 -4.07
N ARG A 234 8.32 -1.34 -5.37
CA ARG A 234 7.83 -2.23 -6.43
C ARG A 234 8.74 -3.45 -6.57
N LEU A 235 8.36 -4.56 -5.93
CA LEU A 235 9.06 -5.85 -6.00
C LEU A 235 8.28 -6.86 -6.84
N SER A 236 8.97 -7.71 -7.61
CA SER A 236 8.29 -8.72 -8.42
C SER A 236 7.62 -9.78 -7.53
N ARG A 237 6.48 -10.34 -7.97
CA ARG A 237 5.80 -11.44 -7.24
C ARG A 237 6.74 -12.64 -7.03
N ALA A 238 7.61 -12.92 -8.00
CA ALA A 238 8.64 -13.95 -7.91
C ALA A 238 9.66 -13.65 -6.80
N PHE A 239 10.11 -12.39 -6.70
CA PHE A 239 11.00 -11.93 -5.63
C PHE A 239 10.33 -11.96 -4.26
N ILE A 240 9.10 -11.45 -4.13
CA ILE A 240 8.34 -11.49 -2.86
C ILE A 240 8.14 -12.94 -2.39
N ARG A 241 7.85 -13.87 -3.31
CA ARG A 241 7.70 -15.29 -3.00
C ARG A 241 9.03 -15.94 -2.57
N LYS A 242 10.12 -15.66 -3.30
CA LYS A 242 11.47 -16.13 -2.97
C LYS A 242 11.97 -15.55 -1.65
N PHE A 243 11.58 -14.31 -1.35
CA PHE A 243 11.90 -13.60 -0.13
C PHE A 243 11.14 -14.15 1.07
N ARG A 244 9.83 -14.39 0.98
CA ARG A 244 9.05 -15.02 2.07
C ARG A 244 9.58 -16.40 2.46
N ALA A 245 10.21 -17.12 1.53
CA ALA A 245 10.89 -18.38 1.80
C ALA A 245 12.30 -18.23 2.42
N ALA A 246 12.88 -17.02 2.39
CA ALA A 246 14.25 -16.73 2.83
C ALA A 246 14.34 -15.70 3.98
N ALA A 247 13.19 -15.16 4.43
CA ALA A 247 13.12 -14.24 5.55
C ALA A 247 13.39 -15.01 6.86
N PRO A 248 14.26 -14.48 7.75
CA PRO A 248 14.38 -15.04 9.08
C PRO A 248 13.03 -14.93 9.79
N THR A 249 12.55 -16.04 10.33
CA THR A 249 11.43 -16.07 11.27
C THR A 249 11.79 -15.22 12.48
N ASN A 250 11.40 -13.94 12.49
CA ASN A 250 11.26 -13.20 13.74
C ASN A 250 9.98 -13.67 14.41
N SER A 251 10.03 -14.90 14.93
CA SER A 251 9.27 -15.35 16.07
C SER A 251 9.95 -14.77 17.31
N SER A 252 9.45 -13.65 17.83
CA SER A 252 9.48 -13.24 19.24
C SER A 252 9.04 -11.78 19.36
N VAL A 253 7.73 -11.59 19.48
CA VAL A 253 7.20 -10.59 20.40
C VAL A 253 6.38 -11.43 21.37
N GLU A 254 6.85 -11.48 22.62
CA GLU A 254 6.09 -11.99 23.77
C GLU A 254 4.76 -11.23 23.92
#